data_AF-A0A961WB33-F1
#
_entry.id   AF-A0A961WB33-F1
#
_cell.length_a   1.000
_cell.length_b   1.000
_cell.length_c   1.000
_cell.angle_alpha   90.00
_cell.angle_beta   90.00
_cell.angle_gamma   90.00
#
_symmetry.space_group_name_H-M   'P 1'
#
loop_
_entity.id
_entity.type
_entity.pdbx_description
1 polymer ?
#
loop_
_entity_poly.entity_id
_entity_poly.type
_entity_poly.pdbx_seq_one_letter_code
_entity_poly.pdbx_strand_id
1 'polypeptide(L)' 'PRWIWWNFVSSRKERIEQAQEEWRRGRFDTVPGDEAEFIPLPETNTKPRRAIGGVFYP' A
#
# COMPACT_ATOMS: atom_id res chain seq x y z
N PRO A 1 2.16 7.89 15.24
CA PRO A 1 1.09 7.87 14.22
C PRO A 1 1.43 6.79 13.20
N ARG A 2 0.45 5.98 12.79
CA ARG A 2 0.63 5.02 11.70
C ARG A 2 -0.35 5.39 10.60
N TRP A 3 0.08 5.28 9.37
CA TRP A 3 -0.68 5.54 8.17
C TRP A 3 -0.82 4.21 7.43
N ILE A 4 -2.01 3.94 6.94
CA ILE A 4 -2.34 2.75 6.18
C ILE A 4 -3.03 3.20 4.90
N TRP A 5 -2.58 2.63 3.79
CA TRP A 5 -3.20 2.81 2.49
C TRP A 5 -3.00 1.54 1.68
N TRP A 6 -4.10 0.91 1.26
CA TRP A 6 -4.05 -0.42 0.66
C TRP A 6 -3.21 -1.38 1.55
N ASN A 7 -2.23 -2.09 0.99
CA ASN A 7 -1.30 -2.96 1.71
C ASN A 7 -0.07 -2.24 2.29
N PHE A 8 0.03 -0.92 2.14
CA PHE A 8 1.17 -0.14 2.63
C PHE A 8 0.91 0.44 4.02
N VAL A 9 1.81 0.15 4.96
CA VAL A 9 1.77 0.65 6.33
C VAL A 9 3.08 1.36 6.66
N SER A 10 2.99 2.62 7.08
CA SER A 10 4.17 3.37 7.52
C SER A 10 3.82 4.40 8.58
N SER A 11 4.79 4.80 9.39
CA SER A 11 4.63 5.94 10.29
C SER A 11 4.69 7.30 9.57
N ARG A 12 5.10 7.31 8.29
CA ARG A 12 5.28 8.51 7.45
C ARG A 12 4.39 8.42 6.21
N LYS A 13 3.72 9.52 5.86
CA LYS A 13 2.81 9.57 4.70
C LYS A 13 3.58 9.54 3.39
N GLU A 14 4.72 10.20 3.36
CA GLU A 14 5.59 10.36 2.19
C GLU A 14 6.15 9.00 1.74
N ARG A 15 6.44 8.10 2.70
CA ARG A 15 6.88 6.72 2.43
C ARG A 15 5.80 5.91 1.71
N ILE A 16 4.52 6.14 2.01
CA ILE A 16 3.40 5.44 1.37
C ILE A 16 3.20 5.97 -0.05
N GLU A 17 3.42 7.26 -0.29
CA GLU A 17 3.38 7.85 -1.64
C GLU A 17 4.55 7.36 -2.51
N GLN A 18 5.74 7.24 -1.94
CA GLN A 18 6.89 6.65 -2.64
C GLN A 18 6.62 5.18 -2.99
N ALA A 19 6.11 4.38 -2.06
CA ALA A 19 5.80 2.96 -2.30
C ALA A 19 4.72 2.77 -3.38
N GLN A 20 3.74 3.67 -3.46
CA GLN A 20 2.77 3.69 -4.56
C GLN A 20 3.45 3.84 -5.92
N GLU A 21 4.35 4.81 -6.05
CA GLU A 21 5.04 5.04 -7.31
C GLU A 21 5.98 3.88 -7.67
N GLU A 22 6.67 3.30 -6.69
CA GLU A 22 7.51 2.13 -6.91
C GLU A 22 6.70 0.90 -7.35
N TRP A 23 5.50 0.72 -6.80
CA TRP A 23 4.58 -0.36 -7.20
C TRP A 23 4.03 -0.13 -8.60
N ARG A 24 3.60 1.10 -8.93
CA ARG A 24 3.17 1.46 -10.28
C ARG A 24 4.28 1.23 -11.32
N ARG A 25 5.54 1.48 -10.95
CA ARG A 25 6.70 1.27 -11.81
C ARG A 25 7.20 -0.18 -11.85
N GLY A 26 6.59 -1.09 -11.08
CA GLY A 26 7.04 -2.48 -11.00
C GLY A 26 8.46 -2.62 -10.45
N ARG A 27 8.89 -1.73 -9.54
CA ARG A 27 10.21 -1.80 -8.90
C ARG A 27 10.29 -2.83 -7.77
N PHE A 28 9.16 -3.37 -7.36
CA PHE A 28 9.13 -4.48 -6.41
C PHE A 28 9.45 -5.76 -7.15
N ASP A 29 10.29 -6.59 -6.52
CA ASP A 29 10.65 -7.89 -7.06
C ASP A 29 9.40 -8.73 -7.25
N THR A 30 9.30 -9.35 -8.43
CA THR A 30 8.24 -10.30 -8.73
C THR A 30 8.47 -11.57 -7.93
N VAL A 31 7.40 -12.11 -7.34
CA VAL A 31 7.50 -13.37 -6.60
C VAL A 31 7.69 -14.51 -7.62
N PRO A 32 8.73 -15.35 -7.48
CA PRO A 32 8.96 -16.46 -8.40
C PRO A 32 7.76 -17.42 -8.38
N GLY A 33 7.16 -17.65 -9.56
CA GLY A 33 5.95 -18.46 -9.71
C GLY A 33 4.63 -17.68 -9.79
N ASP A 34 4.67 -16.35 -9.57
CA ASP A 34 3.49 -15.47 -9.63
C ASP A 34 3.69 -14.29 -10.59
N GLU A 35 4.52 -14.50 -11.62
CA GLU A 35 4.95 -13.47 -12.57
C GLU A 35 3.80 -12.87 -13.38
N ALA A 36 2.64 -13.56 -13.42
CA ALA A 36 1.45 -13.14 -14.13
C ALA A 36 0.42 -12.39 -13.25
N GLU A 37 0.52 -12.45 -11.92
CA GLU A 37 -0.50 -11.91 -11.02
C GLU A 37 -0.10 -10.53 -10.46
N PHE A 38 -0.13 -9.52 -11.35
CA PHE A 38 0.06 -8.13 -10.93
C PHE A 38 -1.26 -7.50 -10.49
N ILE A 39 -1.37 -7.15 -9.21
CA ILE A 39 -2.51 -6.38 -8.69
C ILE A 39 -2.23 -4.88 -8.86
N PRO A 40 -2.91 -4.17 -9.78
CA PRO A 40 -2.70 -2.75 -9.94
C PRO A 40 -3.19 -1.98 -8.71
N LEU A 41 -2.59 -0.81 -8.48
CA LEU A 41 -3.09 0.09 -7.44
C LEU A 41 -4.52 0.53 -7.77
N PRO A 42 -5.39 0.69 -6.75
CA PRO A 42 -6.71 1.24 -6.97
C PRO A 42 -6.62 2.68 -7.50
N GLU A 43 -7.40 3.00 -8.54
CA GLU A 43 -7.46 4.35 -9.14
C GLU A 43 -8.18 5.38 -8.25
N THR A 44 -8.92 4.91 -7.24
CA THR A 44 -9.64 5.79 -6.32
C THR A 44 -8.65 6.56 -5.46
N ASN A 45 -8.84 7.89 -5.38
CA ASN A 45 -8.08 8.87 -4.58
C ASN A 45 -8.30 8.67 -3.07
N THR A 46 -8.04 7.45 -2.60
CA THR A 46 -8.06 7.06 -1.21
C THR A 46 -6.84 7.70 -0.59
N LYS A 47 -7.00 8.69 0.29
CA LYS A 47 -5.85 9.24 1.03
C LYS A 47 -5.42 8.22 2.10
N PRO A 48 -4.11 8.12 2.43
CA PRO A 48 -3.66 7.28 3.53
C PRO A 48 -4.42 7.63 4.80
N ARG A 49 -5.05 6.61 5.39
CA ARG A 49 -5.84 6.73 6.62
C ARG A 49 -4.92 6.54 7.80
N ARG A 50 -5.14 7.31 8.86
CA ARG A 50 -4.42 7.10 10.11
C ARG A 50 -4.93 5.80 10.74
N ALA A 51 -4.04 4.85 10.99
CA ALA A 51 -4.36 3.67 11.77
C ALA A 51 -4.62 4.11 13.21
N ILE A 52 -5.89 4.20 13.56
CA ILE A 52 -6.36 4.23 14.94
C ILE A 52 -6.33 2.78 15.41
N GLY A 53 -5.42 2.47 16.33
CA GLY A 53 -5.31 1.13 16.90
C GLY A 53 -6.61 0.80 17.63
N GLY A 54 -7.37 -0.15 17.09
CA GLY A 54 -8.67 -0.53 17.59
C GLY A 54 -9.29 -1.48 16.59
N VAL A 55 -9.04 -2.76 16.79
CA VAL A 55 -9.77 -3.82 16.10
C VAL A 55 -11.24 -3.69 16.53
N PHE A 56 -12.12 -3.25 15.64
CA PHE A 56 -13.55 -3.50 15.80
C PHE A 56 -13.88 -4.68 14.90
N TYR A 57 -13.77 -5.89 15.46
CA TYR A 57 -14.48 -7.03 14.89
C TYR A 57 -15.96 -6.87 15.29
N PRO A 58 -16.91 -7.07 14.37
CA PRO A 58 -18.32 -7.15 14.73
C PRO A 58 -18.58 -8.26 15.75
#